data_AF-A0A8J7PTV3-F1
#
_entry.id   AF-A0A8J7PTV3-F1
#
_cell.length_a   1.000
_cell.length_b   1.000
_cell.length_c   1.000
_cell.angle_alpha   90.00
_cell.angle_beta   90.00
_cell.angle_gamma   90.00
#
_symmetry.space_group_name_H-M   'P 1'
#
loop_
_entity.id
_entity.type
_entity.pdbx_description
1 polymer ?
#
loop_
_entity_poly.entity_id
_entity_poly.type
_entity_poly.pdbx_seq_one_letter_code
_entity_poly.pdbx_strand_id
1 'polypeptide(L)'
;MSWSGKVPDGVGFVAELQSLFYPHFDGPRPDAVTGADWLRVRRDLARDQAAAVAQDPLARPAARLGLFGQSAGEGFRGRGYLADGLRARPAVLHPHYALMAGLSADDLGPTWDRVRALEGAGLMPPWGLVENFTSDLAEYLPVQGSLNAAFECLATYHLAARTGGWSDRIYEAARSCDATSRAIELFFPDQFDGARPVHGAPGADAAAGSHSLPRLARAGKGLSIAAQGLASDRTRPA
;
A
#
# COMPACT_ATOMS: atom_id res chain seq x y z
N MET A 1 -16.65 -25.36 10.60
CA MET A 1 -15.23 -25.19 10.24
C MET A 1 -14.87 -23.75 10.49
N SER A 2 -13.92 -23.44 11.38
CA SER A 2 -13.47 -22.06 11.60
C SER A 2 -12.49 -21.68 10.49
N TRP A 3 -12.89 -20.80 9.58
CA TRP A 3 -12.00 -20.25 8.58
C TRP A 3 -11.17 -19.16 9.27
N SER A 4 -9.93 -19.48 9.62
CA SER A 4 -9.07 -18.60 10.45
C SER A 4 -8.64 -17.29 9.76
N GLY A 5 -8.98 -17.08 8.49
CA GLY A 5 -8.45 -15.99 7.67
C GLY A 5 -6.95 -16.09 7.38
N LYS A 6 -6.27 -17.14 7.87
CA LYS A 6 -4.83 -17.32 7.67
C LYS A 6 -4.53 -17.50 6.18
N VAL A 7 -3.76 -16.56 5.63
CA VAL A 7 -3.36 -16.58 4.22
C VAL A 7 -2.43 -17.77 3.97
N PRO A 8 -2.78 -18.70 3.06
CA PRO A 8 -1.85 -19.75 2.63
C PRO A 8 -0.53 -19.13 2.20
N ASP A 9 0.57 -19.72 2.66
CA ASP A 9 1.96 -19.28 2.40
C ASP A 9 2.38 -17.93 3.01
N GLY A 10 1.47 -17.18 3.63
CA GLY A 10 1.77 -15.95 4.36
C GLY A 10 2.06 -14.73 3.46
N VAL A 11 1.63 -14.78 2.20
CA VAL A 11 1.74 -13.65 1.26
C VAL A 11 0.65 -12.62 1.58
N GLY A 12 0.96 -11.69 2.47
CA GLY A 12 -0.04 -10.83 3.14
C GLY A 12 -0.54 -9.62 2.38
N PHE A 13 0.13 -9.23 1.28
CA PHE A 13 -0.10 -7.91 0.67
C PHE A 13 -1.54 -7.71 0.17
N VAL A 14 -2.24 -8.79 -0.20
CA VAL A 14 -3.65 -8.72 -0.64
C VAL A 14 -4.57 -8.22 0.49
N ALA A 15 -4.39 -8.73 1.71
CA ALA A 15 -5.18 -8.28 2.85
C ALA A 15 -4.87 -6.81 3.18
N GLU A 16 -3.60 -6.42 3.07
CA GLU A 16 -3.23 -5.02 3.21
C GLU A 16 -3.91 -4.14 2.15
N LEU A 17 -3.92 -4.54 0.88
CA LEU A 17 -4.60 -3.80 -0.19
C LEU A 17 -6.08 -3.59 0.08
N GLN A 18 -6.77 -4.62 0.55
CA GLN A 18 -8.18 -4.48 0.93
C GLN A 18 -8.36 -3.39 1.97
N SER A 19 -7.47 -3.30 2.97
CA SER A 19 -7.53 -2.25 3.99
C SER A 19 -7.21 -0.85 3.47
N LEU A 20 -6.35 -0.71 2.45
CA LEU A 20 -6.05 0.60 1.85
C LEU A 20 -7.26 1.17 1.10
N PHE A 21 -8.04 0.33 0.44
CA PHE A 21 -9.20 0.82 -0.34
C PHE A 21 -10.51 0.82 0.45
N TYR A 22 -10.66 -0.09 1.42
CA TYR A 22 -11.93 -0.33 2.08
C TYR A 22 -11.79 -0.21 3.61
N PRO A 23 -12.30 0.88 4.21
CA PRO A 23 -12.11 1.13 5.65
C PRO A 23 -12.71 0.04 6.55
N HIS A 24 -13.65 -0.75 6.04
CA HIS A 24 -14.31 -1.82 6.78
C HIS A 24 -13.36 -2.99 7.08
N PHE A 25 -12.34 -3.20 6.22
CA PHE A 25 -11.26 -4.18 6.44
C PHE A 25 -10.12 -3.64 7.33
N ASP A 26 -10.17 -2.36 7.69
CA ASP A 26 -9.23 -1.73 8.63
C ASP A 26 -9.74 -1.72 10.09
N GLY A 27 -10.94 -2.26 10.33
CA GLY A 27 -11.54 -2.37 11.67
C GLY A 27 -11.41 -3.78 12.28
N PRO A 28 -11.54 -3.89 13.63
CA PRO A 28 -11.48 -5.17 14.37
C PRO A 28 -12.78 -5.97 14.29
N ARG A 29 -13.46 -5.97 13.13
CA ARG A 29 -14.75 -6.64 12.95
C ARG A 29 -14.56 -7.89 12.09
N PRO A 30 -15.05 -9.06 12.53
CA PRO A 30 -15.15 -10.23 11.67
C PRO A 30 -16.05 -9.98 10.47
N ASP A 31 -15.65 -10.41 9.28
CA ASP A 31 -16.52 -10.35 8.11
C ASP A 31 -17.55 -11.50 8.12
N ALA A 32 -18.72 -11.28 7.53
CA ALA A 32 -19.83 -12.24 7.50
C ALA A 32 -19.62 -13.43 6.56
N VAL A 33 -18.67 -13.33 5.61
CA VAL A 33 -18.41 -14.39 4.62
C VAL A 33 -17.44 -15.44 5.17
N THR A 34 -16.33 -14.99 5.76
CA THR A 34 -15.27 -15.87 6.26
C THR A 34 -15.21 -15.95 7.78
N GLY A 35 -15.78 -14.97 8.49
CA GLY A 35 -15.66 -14.85 9.94
C GLY A 35 -14.28 -14.32 10.39
N ALA A 36 -13.44 -13.85 9.47
CA ALA A 36 -12.10 -13.38 9.78
C ALA A 36 -12.11 -11.93 10.25
N ASP A 37 -11.44 -11.66 11.35
CA ASP A 37 -11.04 -10.30 11.75
C ASP A 37 -9.78 -9.92 10.96
N TRP A 38 -9.96 -9.20 9.86
CA TRP A 38 -8.89 -8.87 8.92
C TRP A 38 -7.83 -7.95 9.52
N LEU A 39 -8.20 -7.06 10.45
CA LEU A 39 -7.22 -6.23 11.16
C LEU A 39 -6.31 -7.13 12.02
N ARG A 40 -6.90 -8.06 12.77
CA ARG A 40 -6.12 -9.02 13.57
C ARG A 40 -5.24 -9.90 12.70
N VAL A 41 -5.75 -10.45 11.60
CA VAL A 41 -4.99 -11.30 10.68
C VAL A 41 -3.76 -10.57 10.15
N ARG A 42 -3.90 -9.30 9.72
CA ARG A 42 -2.79 -8.48 9.24
C ARG A 42 -1.75 -8.19 10.32
N ARG A 43 -2.21 -7.82 11.54
CA ARG A 43 -1.33 -7.61 12.70
C ARG A 43 -0.53 -8.85 13.07
N ASP A 44 -1.19 -10.01 13.08
CA ASP A 44 -0.53 -11.29 13.39
C ASP A 44 0.49 -11.64 12.31
N LEU A 45 0.17 -11.45 11.02
CA LEU A 45 1.11 -11.69 9.93
C LEU A 45 2.32 -10.75 9.96
N ALA A 46 2.12 -9.46 10.21
CA ALA A 46 3.22 -8.49 10.34
C ALA A 46 4.16 -8.87 11.50
N ARG A 47 3.59 -9.31 12.63
CA ARG A 47 4.36 -9.81 13.78
C ARG A 47 5.16 -11.05 13.42
N ASP A 48 4.54 -12.00 12.74
CA ASP A 48 5.21 -13.24 12.33
C ASP A 48 6.35 -12.97 11.33
N GLN A 49 6.17 -12.03 10.40
CA GLN A 49 7.24 -11.65 9.46
C GLN A 49 8.41 -10.96 10.16
N ALA A 50 8.12 -10.03 11.08
CA ALA A 50 9.15 -9.39 11.88
C ALA A 50 9.91 -10.41 12.75
N ALA A 51 9.21 -11.41 13.32
CA ALA A 51 9.82 -12.49 14.07
C ALA A 51 10.70 -13.39 13.19
N ALA A 52 10.25 -13.74 11.98
CA ALA A 52 11.03 -14.53 11.03
C ALA A 52 12.34 -13.83 10.64
N VAL A 53 12.28 -12.51 10.38
CA VAL A 53 13.48 -11.69 10.11
C VAL A 53 14.40 -11.66 11.34
N ALA A 54 13.87 -11.49 12.55
CA ALA A 54 14.68 -11.46 13.77
C ALA A 54 15.38 -12.81 14.07
N GLN A 55 14.80 -13.93 13.63
CA GLN A 55 15.35 -15.27 13.84
C GLN A 55 16.38 -15.69 12.78
N ASP A 56 16.41 -15.06 11.61
CA ASP A 56 17.37 -15.38 10.55
C ASP A 56 18.72 -14.67 10.78
N PRO A 57 19.83 -15.41 10.96
CA PRO A 57 21.15 -14.81 11.15
C PRO A 57 21.61 -13.88 10.02
N LEU A 58 21.21 -14.14 8.77
CA LEU A 58 21.57 -13.29 7.63
C LEU A 58 20.74 -12.01 7.59
N ALA A 59 19.52 -12.03 8.15
CA ALA A 59 18.63 -10.89 8.20
C ALA A 59 18.88 -9.96 9.40
N ARG A 60 19.90 -10.25 10.22
CA ARG A 60 20.25 -9.45 11.41
C ARG A 60 20.45 -7.95 11.11
N PRO A 61 21.06 -7.52 9.98
CA PRO A 61 21.14 -6.10 9.63
C PRO A 61 19.76 -5.44 9.49
N ALA A 62 18.85 -6.05 8.70
CA ALA A 62 17.46 -5.57 8.58
C ALA A 62 16.70 -5.62 9.92
N ALA A 63 16.86 -6.70 10.70
CA ALA A 63 16.20 -6.87 11.99
C ALA A 63 16.56 -5.77 13.00
N ARG A 64 17.83 -5.32 13.02
CA ARG A 64 18.28 -4.21 13.89
C ARG A 64 17.62 -2.88 13.56
N LEU A 65 17.20 -2.71 12.31
CA LEU A 65 16.45 -1.55 11.83
C LEU A 65 14.93 -1.74 11.95
N GLY A 66 14.46 -2.87 12.50
CA GLY A 66 13.05 -3.20 12.59
C GLY A 66 12.38 -3.44 11.24
N LEU A 67 13.16 -3.74 10.19
CA LEU A 67 12.69 -3.94 8.83
C LEU A 67 12.20 -5.38 8.64
N PHE A 68 11.08 -5.52 7.95
CA PHE A 68 10.50 -6.77 7.44
C PHE A 68 9.74 -6.45 6.15
N GLY A 69 9.21 -7.44 5.45
CA GLY A 69 8.51 -7.18 4.19
C GLY A 69 8.54 -8.33 3.20
N GLN A 70 8.27 -9.55 3.65
CA GLN A 70 8.09 -10.67 2.73
C GLN A 70 6.76 -10.43 2.00
N SER A 71 6.84 -10.15 0.70
CA SER A 71 5.71 -9.76 -0.13
C SER A 71 5.94 -10.23 -1.55
N ALA A 72 4.96 -9.98 -2.42
CA ALA A 72 5.13 -10.12 -3.84
C ALA A 72 5.76 -8.88 -4.48
N GLY A 73 6.60 -9.08 -5.49
CA GLY A 73 7.30 -8.04 -6.25
C GLY A 73 8.39 -8.62 -7.15
N GLU A 74 9.20 -7.76 -7.76
CA GLU A 74 10.34 -8.21 -8.55
C GLU A 74 11.35 -8.96 -7.68
N GLY A 75 11.97 -9.98 -8.25
CA GLY A 75 13.00 -10.75 -7.58
C GLY A 75 14.33 -10.02 -7.48
N PHE A 76 15.32 -10.72 -6.92
CA PHE A 76 16.68 -10.21 -6.79
C PHE A 76 17.24 -9.74 -8.14
N ARG A 77 17.75 -8.50 -8.18
CA ARG A 77 18.27 -7.84 -9.40
C ARG A 77 17.27 -7.81 -10.57
N GLY A 78 15.97 -7.77 -10.29
CA GLY A 78 14.90 -7.74 -11.30
C GLY A 78 14.76 -9.07 -12.06
N ARG A 79 15.18 -10.19 -11.46
CA ARG A 79 15.12 -11.51 -12.10
C ARG A 79 13.87 -12.25 -11.66
N GLY A 80 12.83 -12.12 -12.48
CA GLY A 80 11.56 -12.81 -12.29
C GLY A 80 10.71 -12.17 -11.19
N TYR A 81 9.55 -12.76 -10.95
CA TYR A 81 8.61 -12.30 -9.94
C TYR A 81 8.66 -13.24 -8.74
N LEU A 82 8.79 -12.68 -7.54
CA LEU A 82 8.71 -13.43 -6.29
C LEU A 82 7.38 -13.12 -5.61
N ALA A 83 6.85 -14.14 -4.93
CA ALA A 83 5.69 -14.02 -4.06
C ALA A 83 6.03 -14.73 -2.76
N ASP A 84 6.85 -14.05 -1.94
CA ASP A 84 7.37 -14.62 -0.70
C ASP A 84 6.46 -14.27 0.47
N GLY A 85 6.31 -15.24 1.37
CA GLY A 85 5.64 -15.10 2.65
C GLY A 85 6.38 -15.92 3.71
N LEU A 86 5.73 -16.21 4.84
CA LEU A 86 6.35 -16.85 6.00
C LEU A 86 6.96 -18.24 5.76
N ARG A 87 6.61 -18.92 4.65
CA ARG A 87 7.24 -20.21 4.29
C ARG A 87 8.62 -20.05 3.65
N ALA A 88 8.89 -18.90 3.06
CA ALA A 88 10.17 -18.58 2.47
C ALA A 88 11.11 -18.01 3.53
N ARG A 89 12.41 -18.23 3.34
CA ARG A 89 13.43 -17.50 4.10
C ARG A 89 13.33 -16.01 3.77
N PRO A 90 13.47 -15.08 4.72
CA PRO A 90 13.43 -13.64 4.46
C PRO A 90 14.73 -13.15 3.80
N ALA A 91 15.08 -13.67 2.62
CA ALA A 91 16.31 -13.29 1.91
C ALA A 91 16.17 -11.94 1.18
N VAL A 92 14.97 -11.68 0.63
CA VAL A 92 14.62 -10.44 -0.07
C VAL A 92 13.41 -9.83 0.63
N LEU A 93 13.47 -8.53 0.90
CA LEU A 93 12.43 -7.77 1.57
C LEU A 93 11.94 -6.67 0.64
N HIS A 94 10.62 -6.47 0.63
CA HIS A 94 9.96 -5.43 -0.12
C HIS A 94 9.46 -4.34 0.84
N PRO A 95 10.04 -3.13 0.79
CA PRO A 95 9.78 -2.11 1.80
C PRO A 95 8.34 -1.58 1.78
N HIS A 96 7.62 -1.67 0.65
CA HIS A 96 6.22 -1.26 0.58
C HIS A 96 5.34 -2.02 1.57
N TYR A 97 5.63 -3.31 1.81
CA TYR A 97 4.85 -4.12 2.74
C TYR A 97 4.98 -3.62 4.17
N ALA A 98 6.19 -3.23 4.61
CA ALA A 98 6.39 -2.69 5.95
C ALA A 98 5.57 -1.42 6.21
N LEU A 99 5.43 -0.57 5.19
CA LEU A 99 4.60 0.63 5.28
C LEU A 99 3.12 0.27 5.39
N MET A 100 2.64 -0.60 4.49
CA MET A 100 1.25 -1.04 4.49
C MET A 100 0.87 -1.72 5.81
N ALA A 101 1.64 -2.73 6.22
CA ALA A 101 1.42 -3.47 7.46
C ALA A 101 1.52 -2.56 8.70
N GLY A 102 2.38 -1.55 8.64
CA GLY A 102 2.54 -0.54 9.69
C GLY A 102 1.27 0.28 9.97
N LEU A 103 0.35 0.38 9.00
CA LEU A 103 -0.96 1.01 9.20
C LEU A 103 -1.86 0.18 10.10
N SER A 104 -1.67 -1.13 10.20
CA SER A 104 -2.50 -1.93 11.11
C SER A 104 -2.21 -1.64 12.59
N ALA A 105 -1.11 -0.97 12.93
CA ALA A 105 -0.70 -0.74 14.32
C ALA A 105 -1.56 0.32 15.04
N ASP A 106 -1.73 0.14 16.36
CA ASP A 106 -2.34 1.14 17.24
C ASP A 106 -1.42 2.36 17.42
N ASP A 107 -0.12 2.11 17.56
CA ASP A 107 0.94 3.13 17.58
C ASP A 107 1.67 3.18 16.23
N LEU A 108 1.72 4.36 15.62
CA LEU A 108 2.38 4.62 14.34
C LEU A 108 3.87 4.97 14.51
N GLY A 109 4.35 5.20 15.73
CA GLY A 109 5.75 5.51 16.03
C GLY A 109 6.74 4.51 15.39
N PRO A 110 6.57 3.19 15.61
CA PRO A 110 7.41 2.17 15.00
C PRO A 110 7.37 2.16 13.46
N THR A 111 6.26 2.54 12.85
CA THR A 111 6.14 2.66 11.39
C THR A 111 6.98 3.83 10.88
N TRP A 112 6.93 4.97 11.56
CA TRP A 112 7.79 6.12 11.27
C TRP A 112 9.28 5.84 11.52
N ASP A 113 9.62 5.04 12.54
CA ASP A 113 11.01 4.60 12.77
C ASP A 113 11.54 3.79 11.57
N ARG A 114 10.71 2.92 10.99
CA ARG A 114 11.08 2.15 9.79
C ARG A 114 11.26 3.06 8.57
N VAL A 115 10.39 4.04 8.36
CA VAL A 115 10.55 5.03 7.27
C VAL A 115 11.90 5.74 7.40
N ARG A 116 12.23 6.24 8.60
CA ARG A 116 13.53 6.87 8.88
C ARG A 116 14.70 5.91 8.67
N ALA A 117 14.55 4.64 9.04
CA ALA A 117 15.59 3.64 8.83
C ALA A 117 15.81 3.33 7.35
N LEU A 118 14.74 3.27 6.54
CA LEU A 118 14.81 3.10 5.09
C LEU A 118 15.51 4.29 4.43
N GLU A 119 15.15 5.52 4.84
CA GLU A 119 15.81 6.74 4.39
C GLU A 119 17.30 6.75 4.76
N GLY A 120 17.62 6.50 6.03
CA GLY A 120 18.99 6.47 6.54
C GLY A 120 19.87 5.38 5.94
N ALA A 121 19.26 4.29 5.45
CA ALA A 121 19.93 3.21 4.72
C ALA A 121 20.08 3.50 3.22
N GLY A 122 19.59 4.64 2.71
CA GLY A 122 19.63 4.97 1.28
C GLY A 122 18.64 4.17 0.42
N LEU A 123 17.60 3.59 1.03
CA LEU A 123 16.58 2.78 0.37
C LEU A 123 15.37 3.61 -0.10
N MET A 124 15.53 4.93 -0.14
CA MET A 124 14.54 5.92 -0.60
C MET A 124 15.15 6.85 -1.66
N PRO A 125 15.36 6.40 -2.90
CA PRO A 125 15.70 7.29 -4.01
C PRO A 125 14.60 8.36 -4.27
N PRO A 126 14.84 9.36 -5.15
CA PRO A 126 13.91 10.49 -5.36
C PRO A 126 12.47 10.14 -5.79
N TRP A 127 12.22 8.92 -6.27
CA TRP A 127 10.90 8.47 -6.73
C TRP A 127 10.15 7.60 -5.71
N GLY A 128 10.67 7.43 -4.49
CA GLY A 128 10.04 6.61 -3.45
C GLY A 128 10.96 5.50 -2.97
N LEU A 129 10.39 4.42 -2.45
CA LEU A 129 11.14 3.25 -2.00
C LEU A 129 11.73 2.46 -3.16
N VAL A 130 12.84 1.77 -2.88
CA VAL A 130 13.37 0.72 -3.77
C VAL A 130 12.38 -0.45 -3.87
N GLU A 131 12.41 -1.18 -5.00
CA GLU A 131 11.52 -2.32 -5.25
C GLU A 131 11.74 -3.46 -4.23
N ASN A 132 13.00 -3.75 -3.92
CA ASN A 132 13.40 -4.71 -2.90
C ASN A 132 14.84 -4.47 -2.44
N PHE A 133 15.21 -5.12 -1.34
CA PHE A 133 16.58 -5.19 -0.81
C PHE A 133 16.85 -6.55 -0.17
N THR A 134 18.11 -6.97 -0.13
CA THR A 134 18.52 -8.17 0.60
C THR A 134 18.48 -7.92 2.10
N SER A 135 18.09 -8.91 2.89
CA SER A 135 17.91 -8.71 4.34
C SER A 135 19.20 -8.45 5.12
N ASP A 136 20.37 -8.70 4.50
CA ASP A 136 21.68 -8.29 5.00
C ASP A 136 22.06 -6.84 4.63
N LEU A 137 21.18 -6.14 3.88
CA LEU A 137 21.36 -4.78 3.35
C LEU A 137 22.53 -4.62 2.38
N ALA A 138 23.05 -5.72 1.82
CA ALA A 138 24.19 -5.68 0.90
C ALA A 138 23.80 -5.21 -0.51
N GLU A 139 22.60 -5.53 -0.97
CA GLU A 139 22.10 -5.20 -2.30
C GLU A 139 20.66 -4.70 -2.25
N TYR A 140 20.32 -3.84 -3.21
CA TYR A 140 18.96 -3.38 -3.43
C TYR A 140 18.68 -3.21 -4.92
N LEU A 141 17.41 -3.21 -5.27
CA LEU A 141 16.95 -3.00 -6.63
C LEU A 141 16.44 -1.55 -6.77
N PRO A 142 17.22 -0.63 -7.38
CA PRO A 142 16.90 0.80 -7.48
C PRO A 142 15.84 1.13 -8.55
N VAL A 143 14.93 0.20 -8.81
CA VAL A 143 13.73 0.47 -9.61
C VAL A 143 12.52 0.37 -8.70
N GLN A 144 11.34 0.73 -9.22
CA GLN A 144 10.10 0.54 -8.50
C GLN A 144 9.02 0.15 -9.49
N GLY A 145 8.43 -1.03 -9.30
CA GLY A 145 7.28 -1.44 -10.10
C GLY A 145 6.11 -0.50 -9.87
N SER A 146 5.37 -0.16 -10.92
CA SER A 146 4.23 0.77 -10.82
C SER A 146 3.18 0.33 -9.78
N LEU A 147 3.01 -0.99 -9.63
CA LEU A 147 2.12 -1.58 -8.65
C LEU A 147 2.59 -1.29 -7.20
N ASN A 148 3.85 -1.56 -6.89
CA ASN A 148 4.42 -1.32 -5.56
C ASN A 148 4.54 0.17 -5.25
N ALA A 149 4.78 1.02 -6.26
CA ALA A 149 4.69 2.47 -6.15
C ALA A 149 3.29 2.96 -5.79
N ALA A 150 2.25 2.38 -6.39
CA ALA A 150 0.89 2.70 -6.01
C ALA A 150 0.60 2.30 -4.56
N PHE A 151 1.09 1.14 -4.12
CA PHE A 151 0.88 0.65 -2.75
C PHE A 151 1.57 1.55 -1.72
N GLU A 152 2.82 1.93 -1.96
CA GLU A 152 3.54 2.91 -1.15
C GLU A 152 2.79 4.24 -1.08
N CYS A 153 2.33 4.76 -2.21
CA CYS A 153 1.65 6.05 -2.29
C CYS A 153 0.37 6.05 -1.44
N LEU A 154 -0.47 5.02 -1.62
CA LEU A 154 -1.69 4.85 -0.83
C LEU A 154 -1.37 4.70 0.65
N ALA A 155 -0.44 3.81 1.01
CA ALA A 155 -0.10 3.56 2.41
C ALA A 155 0.47 4.81 3.09
N THR A 156 1.32 5.55 2.40
CA THR A 156 1.89 6.81 2.90
C THR A 156 0.82 7.88 3.08
N TYR A 157 -0.17 7.94 2.18
CA TYR A 157 -1.32 8.83 2.33
C TYR A 157 -2.09 8.51 3.62
N HIS A 158 -2.44 7.24 3.87
CA HIS A 158 -3.12 6.83 5.11
C HIS A 158 -2.28 7.12 6.36
N LEU A 159 -0.98 6.86 6.30
CA LEU A 159 -0.05 7.14 7.40
C LEU A 159 -0.04 8.63 7.73
N ALA A 160 0.04 9.48 6.69
CA ALA A 160 0.00 10.92 6.84
C ALA A 160 -1.36 11.37 7.39
N ALA A 161 -2.48 10.90 6.82
CA ALA A 161 -3.86 11.16 7.27
C ALA A 161 -4.03 10.93 8.78
N ARG A 162 -3.62 9.75 9.24
CA ARG A 162 -3.71 9.38 10.66
C ARG A 162 -2.76 10.18 11.55
N THR A 163 -1.51 10.39 11.11
CA THR A 163 -0.51 11.13 11.90
C THR A 163 -0.90 12.60 12.06
N GLY A 164 -1.45 13.22 11.01
CA GLY A 164 -1.85 14.63 11.03
C GLY A 164 -3.26 14.89 11.59
N GLY A 165 -4.03 13.84 11.92
CA GLY A 165 -5.40 13.97 12.41
C GLY A 165 -6.38 14.56 11.38
N TRP A 166 -6.14 14.35 10.09
CA TRP A 166 -6.98 14.84 8.99
C TRP A 166 -7.82 13.71 8.40
N SER A 167 -8.93 14.11 7.77
CA SER A 167 -9.83 13.21 7.06
C SER A 167 -9.09 12.39 6.00
N ASP A 168 -9.28 11.08 6.04
CA ASP A 168 -8.82 10.16 5.02
C ASP A 168 -9.76 10.19 3.80
N ARG A 169 -9.35 10.89 2.73
CA ARG A 169 -10.17 11.09 1.55
C ARG A 169 -10.38 9.82 0.73
N ILE A 170 -9.47 8.85 0.82
CA ILE A 170 -9.64 7.55 0.15
C ILE A 170 -10.77 6.78 0.82
N TYR A 171 -10.79 6.75 2.15
CA TYR A 171 -11.87 6.14 2.91
C TYR A 171 -13.20 6.88 2.76
N GLU A 172 -13.19 8.22 2.74
CA GLU A 172 -14.41 8.99 2.44
C GLU A 172 -14.95 8.68 1.04
N ALA A 173 -14.08 8.66 0.02
CA ALA A 173 -14.47 8.30 -1.34
C ALA A 173 -15.07 6.89 -1.40
N ALA A 174 -14.43 5.91 -0.77
CA ALA A 174 -14.91 4.53 -0.70
C ALA A 174 -16.30 4.42 -0.06
N ARG A 175 -16.56 5.15 1.05
CA ARG A 175 -17.87 5.17 1.72
C ARG A 175 -18.94 5.89 0.90
N SER A 176 -18.55 6.93 0.15
CA SER A 176 -19.48 7.73 -0.66
C SER A 176 -19.89 7.06 -1.99
N CYS A 177 -19.21 5.98 -2.38
CA CYS A 177 -19.52 5.23 -3.59
C CYS A 177 -20.58 4.14 -3.32
N ASP A 178 -21.81 4.35 -3.79
CA ASP A 178 -22.92 3.41 -3.58
C ASP A 178 -22.61 1.98 -4.04
N ALA A 179 -21.95 1.84 -5.20
CA ALA A 179 -21.59 0.53 -5.75
C ALA A 179 -20.59 -0.21 -4.84
N THR A 180 -19.59 0.50 -4.33
CA THR A 180 -18.62 -0.03 -3.38
C THR A 180 -19.27 -0.37 -2.04
N SER A 181 -20.07 0.53 -1.50
CA SER A 181 -20.76 0.32 -0.22
C SER A 181 -21.69 -0.89 -0.26
N ARG A 182 -22.45 -1.08 -1.34
CA ARG A 182 -23.27 -2.28 -1.56
C ARG A 182 -22.45 -3.57 -1.65
N ALA A 183 -21.29 -3.53 -2.30
CA ALA A 183 -20.41 -4.69 -2.36
C ALA A 183 -19.85 -5.03 -0.96
N ILE A 184 -19.54 -4.02 -0.15
CA ILE A 184 -19.00 -4.18 1.20
C ILE A 184 -20.05 -4.67 2.20
N GLU A 185 -21.33 -4.34 2.01
CA GLU A 185 -22.45 -4.84 2.82
C GLU A 185 -22.50 -6.38 2.85
N LEU A 186 -22.05 -7.05 1.79
CA LEU A 186 -21.93 -8.53 1.76
C LEU A 186 -20.96 -9.06 2.82
N PHE A 187 -19.94 -8.28 3.17
CA PHE A 187 -18.92 -8.65 4.15
C PHE A 187 -19.23 -8.10 5.54
N PHE A 188 -19.91 -6.96 5.66
CA PHE A 188 -20.15 -6.31 6.96
C PHE A 188 -21.58 -5.76 7.08
N PRO A 189 -22.63 -6.61 7.00
CA PRO A 189 -24.03 -6.17 6.93
C PRO A 189 -24.46 -5.32 8.12
N ASP A 190 -24.01 -5.68 9.32
CA ASP A 190 -24.30 -4.98 10.58
C ASP A 190 -23.74 -3.53 10.64
N GLN A 191 -22.91 -3.11 9.69
CA GLN A 191 -22.45 -1.71 9.57
C GLN A 191 -23.41 -0.85 8.75
N PHE A 192 -24.39 -1.47 8.08
CA PHE A 192 -25.37 -0.81 7.21
C PHE A 192 -26.80 -0.92 7.75
N ASP A 193 -27.06 -1.80 8.72
CA ASP A 193 -28.35 -1.93 9.39
C ASP A 193 -28.70 -0.68 10.19
N GLY A 194 -29.77 0.01 9.76
CA GLY A 194 -30.26 1.27 10.33
C GLY A 194 -30.02 2.52 9.46
N ALA A 195 -29.23 2.39 8.39
CA ALA A 195 -28.87 3.51 7.50
C ALA A 195 -29.56 3.47 6.12
N ARG A 196 -30.62 2.68 5.94
CA ARG A 196 -31.40 2.72 4.69
C ARG A 196 -32.49 3.78 4.78
N PRO A 197 -32.43 4.90 4.01
CA PRO A 197 -33.66 5.42 3.44
C PRO A 197 -34.27 4.27 2.65
N VAL A 198 -35.57 4.08 2.80
CA VAL A 198 -36.35 3.23 1.91
C VAL A 198 -36.19 3.81 0.50
N HIS A 199 -35.20 3.34 -0.25
CA HIS A 199 -35.13 3.68 -1.67
C HIS A 199 -36.35 3.03 -2.32
N GLY A 200 -37.30 3.89 -2.66
CA GLY A 200 -38.46 3.56 -3.44
C GLY A 200 -38.07 2.81 -4.72
N ALA A 201 -39.02 2.00 -5.18
CA ALA A 201 -38.92 1.19 -6.38
C ALA A 201 -38.27 1.95 -7.56
N PRO A 202 -37.56 1.24 -8.46
CA PRO A 202 -36.97 1.85 -9.65
C PRO A 202 -38.10 2.36 -10.55
N GLY A 203 -38.30 3.67 -10.58
CA GLY A 203 -39.30 4.32 -11.41
C GLY A 203 -38.92 5.77 -11.65
N ALA A 204 -38.50 6.04 -12.89
CA ALA A 204 -38.54 7.35 -13.56
C ALA A 204 -37.90 8.54 -12.83
N ASP A 205 -36.64 8.85 -13.16
CA ASP A 205 -36.32 10.12 -13.80
C ASP A 205 -34.84 10.14 -14.22
N ALA A 206 -34.61 9.65 -15.43
CA ALA A 206 -33.48 10.09 -16.24
C ALA A 206 -33.86 11.45 -16.85
N ALA A 207 -33.48 12.56 -16.21
CA ALA A 207 -33.48 13.86 -16.85
C ALA A 207 -32.49 14.85 -16.19
N ALA A 208 -31.43 15.14 -16.95
CA ALA A 208 -30.76 16.43 -17.07
C ALA A 208 -30.25 17.16 -15.80
N GLY A 209 -28.94 17.11 -15.60
CA GLY A 209 -28.19 18.05 -14.77
C GLY A 209 -26.76 18.19 -15.27
N SER A 210 -26.54 19.05 -16.27
CA SER A 210 -25.20 19.40 -16.74
C SER A 210 -24.46 20.21 -15.68
N HIS A 211 -23.51 19.59 -14.98
CA HIS A 211 -22.53 20.33 -14.18
C HIS A 211 -21.33 20.70 -15.06
N SER A 212 -21.34 21.96 -15.47
CA SER A 212 -20.21 22.67 -16.06
C SER A 212 -19.06 22.73 -15.06
N LEU A 213 -17.90 22.17 -15.45
CA LEU A 213 -16.63 22.37 -14.74
C LEU A 213 -16.23 23.86 -14.79
N PRO A 214 -15.66 24.44 -13.72
CA PRO A 214 -15.12 25.79 -13.78
C PRO A 214 -13.92 25.83 -14.72
N ARG A 215 -13.96 26.73 -15.71
CA ARG A 215 -12.80 27.11 -16.51
C ARG A 215 -11.73 27.72 -15.60
N LEU A 216 -10.61 27.02 -15.41
CA LEU A 216 -9.39 27.61 -14.87
C LEU A 216 -8.86 28.65 -15.88
N ALA A 217 -8.90 29.91 -15.46
CA ALA A 217 -8.36 31.03 -16.20
C ALA A 217 -6.84 30.90 -16.36
N ARG A 218 -6.37 30.98 -17.61
CA ARG A 218 -4.96 31.22 -17.94
C ARG A 218 -4.53 32.57 -17.38
N ALA A 219 -3.59 32.56 -16.44
CA ALA A 219 -2.68 33.68 -16.20
C ALA A 219 -1.27 33.20 -16.54
N GLY A 220 -0.79 33.58 -17.73
CA GLY A 220 0.60 33.41 -18.11
C GLY A 220 1.46 34.46 -17.42
N LYS A 221 2.57 34.02 -16.82
CA LYS A 221 3.83 34.77 -16.78
C LYS A 221 4.96 33.74 -16.88
N GLY A 222 5.83 33.98 -17.87
CA GLY A 222 6.76 33.01 -18.41
C GLY A 222 7.91 32.63 -17.51
N LEU A 223 8.41 31.43 -17.76
CA LEU A 223 9.78 31.03 -17.47
C LEU A 223 10.32 30.36 -18.73
N SER A 224 11.21 31.08 -19.40
CA SER A 224 12.02 30.60 -20.50
C SER A 224 13.11 29.69 -19.90
N ILE A 225 13.14 28.43 -20.31
CA ILE A 225 14.31 27.58 -20.14
C ILE A 225 14.71 27.12 -21.53
N ALA A 226 15.87 27.60 -21.96
CA ALA A 226 16.51 27.25 -23.21
C ALA A 226 16.86 25.76 -23.22
N ALA A 227 16.33 25.03 -24.20
CA ALA A 227 16.81 23.73 -24.58
C ALA A 227 18.10 23.92 -25.40
N GLN A 228 19.25 23.60 -24.81
CA GLN A 228 20.47 23.35 -25.57
C GLN A 228 20.52 21.86 -25.89
N GLY A 229 20.43 21.57 -27.19
CA GLY A 229 20.53 20.22 -27.73
C GLY A 229 21.94 19.66 -27.61
N LEU A 230 22.02 18.38 -27.29
CA LEU A 230 23.17 17.54 -27.62
C LEU A 230 22.76 16.72 -28.84
N ALA A 231 23.06 17.28 -30.00
CA ALA A 231 23.08 16.55 -31.25
C ALA A 231 24.27 15.58 -31.23
N SER A 232 23.96 14.35 -31.60
CA SER A 232 24.89 13.30 -31.97
C SER A 232 25.89 13.78 -33.03
N ASP A 233 27.18 13.59 -32.80
CA ASP A 233 28.17 13.60 -33.87
C ASP A 233 28.84 12.23 -33.96
N ARG A 234 28.48 11.50 -35.02
CA ARG A 234 29.23 10.37 -35.55
C ARG A 234 29.80 10.82 -36.89
N THR A 235 31.07 11.19 -36.93
CA THR A 235 31.93 10.98 -38.12
C THR A 235 33.40 10.83 -37.73
N ARG A 236 33.96 9.65 -38.02
CA ARG A 236 35.40 9.41 -38.35
C ARG A 236 35.67 9.94 -39.78
N PRO A 237 36.91 10.04 -40.33
CA PRO A 237 38.18 9.40 -39.92
C PRO A 237 39.47 10.27 -40.07
N ALA A 238 40.58 9.76 -39.52
CA ALA A 238 41.87 9.55 -40.21
C ALA A 238 42.63 8.44 -39.46
#